data_AF-A0A817C8K4-F1
#
_entry.id   AF-A0A817C8K4-F1
#
_cell.length_a   1.000
_cell.length_b   1.000
_cell.length_c   1.000
_cell.angle_alpha   90.00
_cell.angle_beta   90.00
_cell.angle_gamma   90.00
#
_symmetry.space_group_name_H-M   'P 1'
#
loop_
_entity.id
_entity.type
_entity.pdbx_description
1 polymer ?
#
loop_
_entity_poly.entity_id
_entity_poly.type
_entity_poly.pdbx_seq_one_letter_code
_entity_poly.pdbx_strand_id
1 'polypeptide(L)'
;MGDSDRLVKMEIDYSSVVDQKLKECDELMKDETKLNEALDRLLPLEKQTRTAADAISTGRVLVAIIKYCYAARQWEQMNEHIITLSKRRSQLKQAITKMVQEAYELVEKTPDLDTKLKLIETLRNVTTGKIFVENERARLTKKLADIYEGQGKTKEAAEILQELQVETYGTMDRREKLEFLLEQMRLCLAKNDYIRTQIISKKINIKAFEDESSHVSFQPT
;
A
#
# COMPACT_ATOMS: atom_id res chain seq x y z
N MET A 1 15.80 -15.03 40.55
CA MET A 1 16.22 -15.71 39.31
C MET A 1 14.99 -15.73 38.41
N GLY A 2 14.76 -14.65 37.66
CA GLY A 2 13.58 -14.47 36.82
C GLY A 2 13.97 -14.51 35.34
N ASP A 3 13.00 -14.89 34.51
CA ASP A 3 12.99 -14.83 33.06
C ASP A 3 13.59 -16.02 32.28
N SER A 4 12.90 -17.16 32.38
CA SER A 4 12.87 -18.16 31.30
C SER A 4 11.42 -18.54 30.97
N ASP A 5 10.60 -17.55 30.65
CA ASP A 5 9.25 -17.78 30.11
C ASP A 5 8.97 -16.87 28.90
N ARG A 6 9.90 -16.88 27.93
CA ARG A 6 9.53 -16.57 26.55
C ARG A 6 8.80 -17.80 26.02
N LEU A 7 7.49 -17.87 26.31
CA LEU A 7 6.55 -18.69 25.56
C LEU A 7 6.65 -18.31 24.08
N VAL A 8 7.52 -19.01 23.36
CA VAL A 8 7.50 -19.07 21.91
C VAL A 8 6.16 -19.72 21.58
N LYS A 9 5.16 -18.90 21.28
CA LYS A 9 3.89 -19.37 20.72
C LYS A 9 4.25 -20.27 19.55
N MET A 10 3.93 -21.56 19.64
CA MET A 10 4.09 -22.47 18.53
C MET A 10 3.36 -21.87 17.32
N GLU A 11 4.09 -21.61 16.24
CA GLU A 11 3.51 -21.28 14.95
C GLU A 11 2.70 -22.50 14.50
N ILE A 12 1.41 -22.50 14.80
CA ILE A 12 0.50 -23.50 14.28
C ILE A 12 0.26 -23.11 12.83
N ASP A 13 0.80 -23.90 11.91
CA ASP A 13 0.61 -23.71 10.48
C ASP A 13 -0.84 -24.03 10.12
N TYR A 14 -1.59 -23.00 9.75
CA TYR A 14 -2.97 -23.13 9.29
C TYR A 14 -3.08 -23.16 7.77
N SER A 15 -1.96 -23.26 7.04
CA SER A 15 -1.95 -23.17 5.57
C SER A 15 -2.93 -24.13 4.91
N SER A 16 -3.02 -25.37 5.39
CA SER A 16 -3.94 -26.39 4.84
C SER A 16 -5.42 -26.07 5.10
N VAL A 17 -5.74 -25.54 6.29
CA VAL A 17 -7.10 -25.13 6.66
C VAL A 17 -7.51 -23.89 5.87
N VAL A 18 -6.59 -22.94 5.70
CA VAL A 18 -6.78 -21.77 4.86
C VAL A 18 -6.99 -22.18 3.41
N ASP A 19 -6.20 -23.12 2.87
CA ASP A 19 -6.36 -23.60 1.50
C ASP A 19 -7.73 -24.22 1.24
N GLN A 20 -8.22 -25.06 2.16
CA GLN A 20 -9.54 -25.68 2.04
C GLN A 20 -10.65 -24.62 2.08
N LYS A 21 -10.61 -23.74 3.09
CA LYS A 21 -11.63 -22.68 3.23
C LYS A 21 -11.58 -21.66 2.10
N LEU A 22 -10.40 -21.32 1.58
CA LEU A 22 -10.26 -20.44 0.43
C LEU A 22 -10.88 -21.09 -0.81
N LYS A 23 -10.67 -22.38 -1.06
CA LYS A 23 -11.33 -23.08 -2.17
C LYS A 23 -12.86 -23.07 -2.04
N GLU A 24 -13.38 -23.33 -0.84
CA GLU A 24 -14.82 -23.23 -0.59
C GLU A 24 -15.35 -21.81 -0.84
N CYS A 25 -14.60 -20.79 -0.41
CA CYS A 25 -14.96 -19.40 -0.65
C CYS A 25 -14.84 -19.03 -2.14
N ASP A 26 -13.84 -19.54 -2.86
CA ASP A 26 -13.67 -19.34 -4.30
C ASP A 26 -14.85 -19.94 -5.08
N GLU A 27 -15.37 -21.09 -4.65
CA GLU A 27 -16.58 -21.68 -5.22
C GLU A 27 -17.83 -20.85 -4.92
N LEU A 28 -17.97 -20.32 -3.71
CA LEU A 28 -19.07 -19.43 -3.34
C LEU A 28 -19.04 -18.11 -4.10
N MET A 29 -17.85 -17.58 -4.36
CA MET A 29 -17.64 -16.34 -5.10
C MET A 29 -17.92 -16.44 -6.61
N LYS A 30 -18.21 -17.64 -7.14
CA LYS A 30 -18.82 -17.77 -8.47
C LYS A 30 -20.19 -17.09 -8.55
N ASP A 31 -20.89 -17.02 -7.41
CA ASP A 31 -22.10 -16.22 -7.25
C ASP A 31 -21.72 -14.89 -6.57
N GLU A 32 -21.64 -13.80 -7.34
CA GLU A 32 -21.25 -12.46 -6.83
C GLU A 32 -22.14 -11.96 -5.67
N THR A 33 -23.36 -12.48 -5.56
CA THR A 33 -24.32 -12.12 -4.50
C THR A 33 -23.97 -12.70 -3.13
N LYS A 34 -23.03 -13.66 -3.04
CA LYS A 34 -22.63 -14.33 -1.79
C LYS A 34 -21.39 -13.74 -1.12
N LEU A 35 -20.99 -12.52 -1.50
CA LEU A 35 -19.83 -11.84 -0.91
C LEU A 35 -19.88 -11.82 0.62
N ASN A 36 -21.02 -11.42 1.20
CA ASN A 36 -21.16 -11.32 2.66
C ASN A 36 -20.96 -12.68 3.35
N GLU A 37 -21.47 -13.76 2.75
CA GLU A 37 -21.30 -15.11 3.31
C GLU A 37 -19.84 -15.57 3.25
N ALA A 38 -19.13 -15.26 2.17
CA ALA A 38 -17.69 -15.54 2.05
C ALA A 38 -16.90 -14.74 3.11
N LEU A 39 -17.21 -13.45 3.31
CA LEU A 39 -16.57 -12.60 4.31
C LEU A 39 -16.82 -13.11 5.74
N ASP A 40 -18.05 -13.55 6.04
CA ASP A 40 -18.41 -14.14 7.34
C ASP A 40 -17.64 -15.42 7.66
N ARG A 41 -17.19 -16.16 6.62
CA ARG A 41 -16.32 -17.34 6.80
C ARG A 41 -14.84 -16.97 6.96
N LEU A 42 -14.39 -15.90 6.30
CA LEU A 42 -12.99 -15.46 6.31
C LEU A 42 -12.62 -14.64 7.55
N LEU A 43 -13.52 -13.81 8.09
CA LEU A 43 -13.24 -12.99 9.26
C LEU A 43 -12.91 -13.80 10.54
N PRO A 44 -13.60 -14.93 10.83
CA PRO A 44 -13.21 -15.83 11.91
C PRO A 44 -11.88 -16.54 11.64
N LEU A 45 -11.63 -16.91 10.37
CA LEU A 45 -10.37 -17.54 9.97
C LEU A 45 -9.19 -16.59 10.15
N GLU A 46 -9.34 -15.32 9.75
CA GLU A 46 -8.35 -14.25 9.99
C GLU A 46 -8.05 -14.13 11.49
N LYS A 47 -9.08 -14.15 12.34
CA LYS A 47 -8.90 -14.08 13.79
C LYS A 47 -8.08 -15.27 14.30
N GLN A 48 -8.38 -16.47 13.82
CA GLN A 48 -7.69 -17.70 14.20
C GLN A 48 -6.21 -17.66 13.80
N THR A 49 -5.91 -17.41 12.52
CA THR A 49 -4.53 -17.37 11.99
C THR A 49 -3.72 -16.25 12.63
N ARG A 50 -4.34 -15.08 12.88
CA ARG A 50 -3.70 -13.95 13.57
C ARG A 50 -3.37 -14.29 15.02
N THR A 51 -4.29 -14.93 15.75
CA THR A 51 -4.02 -15.35 17.14
C THR A 51 -2.93 -16.41 17.25
N ALA A 52 -2.79 -17.23 16.21
CA ALA A 52 -1.74 -18.24 16.06
C ALA A 52 -0.39 -17.69 15.61
N ALA A 53 -0.30 -16.38 15.34
CA ALA A 53 0.89 -15.70 14.82
C ALA A 53 1.37 -16.20 13.45
N ASP A 54 0.52 -16.88 12.68
CA ASP A 54 0.82 -17.34 11.32
C ASP A 54 0.66 -16.17 10.33
N ALA A 55 1.78 -15.49 10.06
CA ALA A 55 1.82 -14.33 9.19
C ALA A 55 1.54 -14.66 7.72
N ILE A 56 1.89 -15.87 7.28
CA ILE A 56 1.73 -16.30 5.90
C ILE A 56 0.24 -16.53 5.62
N SER A 57 -0.40 -17.37 6.43
CA SER A 57 -1.83 -17.68 6.29
C SER A 57 -2.70 -16.45 6.52
N THR A 58 -2.38 -15.63 7.53
CA THR A 58 -3.12 -14.37 7.77
C THR A 58 -3.01 -13.44 6.56
N GLY A 59 -1.81 -13.29 5.98
CA GLY A 59 -1.64 -12.51 4.76
C GLY A 59 -2.47 -13.01 3.58
N ARG A 60 -2.56 -14.34 3.40
CA ARG A 60 -3.38 -14.95 2.34
C ARG A 60 -4.88 -14.70 2.55
N VAL A 61 -5.37 -14.79 3.77
CA VAL A 61 -6.77 -14.51 4.11
C VAL A 61 -7.10 -13.03 3.86
N LEU A 62 -6.22 -12.10 4.26
CA LEU A 62 -6.41 -10.67 3.98
C LEU A 62 -6.44 -10.37 2.48
N VAL A 63 -5.54 -10.98 1.71
CA VAL A 63 -5.50 -10.87 0.24
C VAL A 63 -6.79 -11.41 -0.38
N ALA A 64 -7.29 -12.56 0.10
CA ALA A 64 -8.53 -13.15 -0.39
C ALA A 64 -9.74 -12.24 -0.14
N ILE A 65 -9.86 -11.66 1.06
CA ILE A 65 -10.92 -10.69 1.39
C ILE A 65 -10.94 -9.54 0.37
N ILE A 66 -9.77 -8.98 0.05
CA ILE A 66 -9.65 -7.89 -0.93
C ILE A 66 -10.05 -8.37 -2.33
N LYS A 67 -9.55 -9.53 -2.77
CA LYS A 67 -9.88 -10.10 -4.08
C LYS A 67 -11.37 -10.37 -4.25
N TYR A 68 -12.03 -10.83 -3.20
CA TYR A 68 -13.47 -11.09 -3.25
C TYR A 68 -14.29 -9.80 -3.31
N CYS A 69 -13.93 -8.77 -2.53
CA CYS A 69 -14.58 -7.46 -2.65
C CYS A 69 -14.36 -6.85 -4.05
N TYR A 70 -13.17 -7.04 -4.63
CA TYR A 70 -12.87 -6.64 -6.01
C TYR A 70 -13.73 -7.39 -7.03
N ALA A 71 -13.83 -8.72 -6.93
CA ALA A 71 -14.63 -9.56 -7.83
C ALA A 71 -16.12 -9.17 -7.81
N ALA A 72 -16.67 -8.92 -6.62
CA ALA A 72 -18.05 -8.46 -6.45
C ALA A 72 -18.27 -6.97 -6.79
N ARG A 73 -17.23 -6.25 -7.23
CA ARG A 73 -17.23 -4.80 -7.52
C ARG A 73 -17.67 -3.92 -6.34
N GLN A 74 -17.57 -4.43 -5.11
CA GLN A 74 -17.94 -3.74 -3.87
C GLN A 74 -16.75 -2.97 -3.30
N TRP A 75 -16.37 -1.88 -3.97
CA TRP A 75 -15.20 -1.07 -3.62
C TRP A 75 -15.32 -0.36 -2.26
N GLU A 76 -16.53 0.05 -1.87
CA GLU A 76 -16.78 0.69 -0.58
C GLU A 76 -16.52 -0.29 0.58
N GLN A 77 -17.07 -1.50 0.49
CA GLN A 77 -16.83 -2.56 1.49
C GLN A 77 -15.34 -2.94 1.55
N MET A 78 -14.65 -2.96 0.40
CA MET A 78 -13.21 -3.19 0.37
C MET A 78 -12.45 -2.15 1.19
N ASN A 79 -12.76 -0.86 1.00
CA ASN A 79 -12.12 0.23 1.74
C ASN A 79 -12.38 0.13 3.25
N GLU A 80 -13.61 -0.17 3.65
CA GLU A 80 -13.97 -0.38 5.06
C GLU A 80 -13.20 -1.55 5.69
N HIS A 81 -13.08 -2.67 4.97
CA HIS A 81 -12.31 -3.82 5.43
C HIS A 81 -10.82 -3.51 5.53
N ILE A 82 -10.24 -2.80 4.56
CA ILE A 82 -8.83 -2.36 4.61
C ILE A 82 -8.58 -1.49 5.86
N ILE A 83 -9.47 -0.53 6.14
CA ILE A 83 -9.37 0.32 7.34
C ILE A 83 -9.51 -0.52 8.60
N THR A 84 -10.51 -1.40 8.67
CA THR A 84 -10.78 -2.20 9.87
C THR A 84 -9.65 -3.19 10.15
N LEU A 85 -9.24 -3.97 9.15
CA LEU A 85 -8.21 -5.01 9.28
C LEU A 85 -6.84 -4.41 9.63
N SER A 86 -6.57 -3.19 9.16
CA SER A 86 -5.31 -2.49 9.45
C SER A 86 -5.26 -1.80 10.81
N LYS A 87 -6.42 -1.53 11.43
CA LYS A 87 -6.56 -1.00 12.80
C LYS A 87 -6.71 -2.09 13.86
N ARG A 88 -6.90 -3.37 13.47
CA ARG A 88 -7.03 -4.49 14.42
C ARG A 88 -5.78 -4.61 15.30
N ARG A 89 -5.98 -4.71 16.62
CA ARG A 89 -4.90 -4.93 17.60
C ARG A 89 -4.17 -6.24 17.31
N SER A 90 -2.84 -6.22 17.36
CA SER A 90 -1.99 -7.39 17.11
C SER A 90 -2.07 -7.96 15.70
N GLN A 91 -2.37 -7.12 14.71
CA GLN A 91 -2.23 -7.53 13.32
C GLN A 91 -0.75 -7.68 12.94
N LEU A 92 -0.45 -8.71 12.16
CA LEU A 92 0.93 -9.06 11.79
C LEU A 92 1.43 -8.12 10.68
N LYS A 93 2.66 -7.60 10.84
CA LYS A 93 3.25 -6.61 9.91
C LYS A 93 3.29 -7.14 8.47
N GLN A 94 3.78 -8.36 8.28
CA GLN A 94 3.86 -9.01 6.97
C GLN A 94 2.48 -9.21 6.32
N ALA A 95 1.44 -9.48 7.12
CA ALA A 95 0.09 -9.65 6.62
C ALA A 95 -0.47 -8.30 6.09
N ILE A 96 -0.22 -7.20 6.80
CA ILE A 96 -0.57 -5.85 6.34
C ILE A 96 0.19 -5.50 5.06
N THR A 97 1.50 -5.79 4.99
CA THR A 97 2.30 -5.52 3.78
C THR A 97 1.70 -6.23 2.56
N LYS A 98 1.42 -7.54 2.66
CA LYS A 98 0.80 -8.30 1.56
C LYS A 98 -0.57 -7.74 1.17
N MET A 99 -1.38 -7.39 2.16
CA MET A 99 -2.70 -6.79 1.95
C MET A 99 -2.61 -5.46 1.18
N VAL A 100 -1.67 -4.57 1.57
CA VAL A 100 -1.45 -3.27 0.91
C VAL A 100 -0.89 -3.44 -0.50
N GLN A 101 0.04 -4.39 -0.71
CA GLN A 101 0.62 -4.66 -2.02
C GLN A 101 -0.43 -5.17 -3.01
N GLU A 102 -1.30 -6.10 -2.61
CA GLU A 102 -2.39 -6.54 -3.46
C GLU A 102 -3.37 -5.40 -3.75
N ALA A 103 -3.76 -4.63 -2.74
CA ALA A 103 -4.63 -3.46 -2.95
C ALA A 103 -4.01 -2.44 -3.92
N TYR A 104 -2.70 -2.22 -3.84
CA TYR A 104 -1.95 -1.36 -4.75
C TYR A 104 -2.01 -1.85 -6.20
N GLU A 105 -1.86 -3.15 -6.45
CA GLU A 105 -1.99 -3.70 -7.81
C GLU A 105 -3.41 -3.55 -8.37
N LEU A 106 -4.43 -3.63 -7.50
CA LEU A 106 -5.83 -3.45 -7.89
C LEU A 106 -6.18 -1.99 -8.20
N VAL A 107 -5.44 -1.00 -7.66
CA VAL A 107 -5.65 0.43 -7.98
C VAL A 107 -5.58 0.68 -9.49
N GLU A 108 -4.70 -0.01 -10.23
CA GLU A 108 -4.59 0.16 -11.68
C GLU A 108 -5.71 -0.52 -12.47
N LYS A 109 -6.41 -1.48 -11.86
CA LYS A 109 -7.52 -2.22 -12.48
C LYS A 109 -8.89 -1.65 -12.10
N THR A 110 -8.92 -0.46 -11.51
CA THR A 110 -10.15 0.25 -11.17
C THR A 110 -10.84 0.75 -12.44
N PRO A 111 -12.17 0.63 -12.54
CA PRO A 111 -12.91 1.09 -13.73
C PRO A 111 -13.04 2.62 -13.77
N ASP A 112 -13.20 3.25 -12.60
CA ASP A 112 -13.55 4.65 -12.46
C ASP A 112 -12.49 5.46 -11.73
N LEU A 113 -12.29 6.71 -12.15
CA LEU A 113 -11.34 7.64 -11.54
C LEU A 113 -11.69 7.97 -10.08
N ASP A 114 -12.97 8.10 -9.76
CA ASP A 114 -13.44 8.37 -8.38
C ASP A 114 -13.12 7.20 -7.44
N THR A 115 -13.37 5.97 -7.89
CA THR A 115 -13.01 4.75 -7.15
C THR A 115 -11.50 4.63 -6.97
N LYS A 116 -10.73 4.98 -8.01
CA LYS A 116 -9.26 5.03 -7.95
C LYS A 116 -8.78 6.00 -6.87
N LEU A 117 -9.33 7.22 -6.84
CA LEU A 117 -8.99 8.24 -5.84
C LEU A 117 -9.33 7.78 -4.42
N LYS A 118 -10.55 7.28 -4.19
CA LYS A 118 -10.99 6.80 -2.86
C LYS A 118 -10.12 5.66 -2.34
N LEU A 119 -9.73 4.72 -3.19
CA LEU A 119 -8.86 3.61 -2.82
C LEU A 119 -7.44 4.10 -2.47
N ILE A 120 -6.88 5.01 -3.28
CA ILE A 120 -5.56 5.61 -3.01
C ILE A 120 -5.56 6.36 -1.68
N GLU A 121 -6.58 7.19 -1.42
CA GLU A 121 -6.72 7.91 -0.15
C GLU A 121 -6.83 6.96 1.04
N THR A 122 -7.63 5.91 0.91
CA THR A 122 -7.78 4.87 1.94
C THR A 122 -6.45 4.19 2.24
N LEU A 123 -5.69 3.81 1.21
CA LEU A 123 -4.37 3.19 1.37
C LEU A 123 -3.34 4.16 1.97
N ARG A 124 -3.33 5.44 1.58
CA ARG A 124 -2.48 6.48 2.19
C ARG A 124 -2.79 6.67 3.69
N ASN A 125 -4.07 6.67 4.05
CA ASN A 125 -4.50 6.77 5.45
C ASN A 125 -4.05 5.55 6.27
N VAL A 126 -4.21 4.35 5.73
CA VAL A 126 -3.85 3.10 6.41
C VAL A 126 -2.35 2.87 6.55
N THR A 127 -1.55 3.41 5.63
CA THR A 127 -0.08 3.32 5.62
C THR A 127 0.60 4.43 6.44
N THR A 128 -0.16 5.44 6.90
CA THR A 128 0.38 6.52 7.72
C THR A 128 0.92 6.00 9.06
N GLY A 129 2.17 6.34 9.37
CA GLY A 129 2.85 5.91 10.60
C GLY A 129 3.41 4.48 10.58
N LYS A 130 3.34 3.76 9.46
CA LYS A 130 3.85 2.39 9.32
C LYS A 130 5.11 2.36 8.46
N ILE A 131 6.27 2.31 9.12
CA ILE A 131 7.60 2.33 8.47
C ILE A 131 7.76 1.18 7.45
N PHE A 132 7.16 0.02 7.72
CA PHE A 132 7.31 -1.18 6.87
C PHE A 132 6.49 -1.15 5.56
N VAL A 133 5.70 -0.11 5.33
CA VAL A 133 4.95 0.12 4.07
C VAL A 133 5.14 1.56 3.56
N GLU A 134 6.27 2.18 3.94
CA GLU A 134 6.59 3.57 3.58
C GLU A 134 6.84 3.73 2.07
N ASN A 135 7.43 2.71 1.42
CA ASN A 135 7.71 2.72 -0.01
C ASN A 135 6.40 2.64 -0.82
N GLU A 136 5.48 1.75 -0.43
CA GLU A 136 4.16 1.63 -1.03
C GLU A 136 3.37 2.94 -0.89
N ARG A 137 3.45 3.59 0.28
CA ARG A 137 2.86 4.91 0.50
C ARG A 137 3.45 5.97 -0.42
N ALA A 138 4.77 5.98 -0.62
CA ALA A 138 5.44 6.92 -1.52
C ALA A 138 4.91 6.76 -2.95
N ARG A 139 4.88 5.51 -3.45
CA ARG A 139 4.40 5.18 -4.80
C ARG A 139 2.93 5.55 -5.02
N LEU A 140 2.07 5.26 -4.03
CA LEU A 140 0.66 5.68 -4.05
C LEU A 140 0.50 7.20 -4.11
N THR A 141 1.32 7.93 -3.37
CA THR A 141 1.27 9.39 -3.33
C THR A 141 1.75 10.00 -4.63
N LYS A 142 2.77 9.40 -5.27
CA LYS A 142 3.19 9.80 -6.63
C LYS A 142 2.04 9.65 -7.63
N LYS A 143 1.38 8.48 -7.67
CA LYS A 143 0.20 8.27 -8.53
C LYS A 143 -0.92 9.27 -8.27
N LEU A 144 -1.16 9.61 -7.00
CA LEU A 144 -2.15 10.63 -6.63
C LEU A 144 -1.77 12.01 -7.19
N ALA A 145 -0.50 12.39 -7.08
CA ALA A 145 0.01 13.64 -7.63
C ALA A 145 -0.14 13.68 -9.16
N ASP A 146 0.20 12.60 -9.86
CA ASP A 146 0.04 12.49 -11.32
C ASP A 146 -1.43 12.67 -11.75
N ILE A 147 -2.37 12.07 -11.01
CA ILE A 147 -3.81 12.22 -11.27
C ILE A 147 -4.25 13.68 -11.07
N TYR A 148 -3.84 14.32 -9.98
CA TYR A 148 -4.20 15.72 -9.73
C TYR A 148 -3.57 16.68 -10.75
N GLU A 149 -2.35 16.40 -11.19
CA GLU A 149 -1.72 17.17 -12.25
C GLU A 149 -2.49 17.04 -13.57
N GLY A 150 -2.92 15.83 -13.94
CA GLY A 150 -3.77 15.61 -15.12
C GLY A 150 -5.13 16.32 -15.05
N GLN A 151 -5.63 16.59 -13.84
CA GLN A 151 -6.83 17.40 -13.60
C GLN A 151 -6.57 18.92 -13.59
N GLY A 152 -5.33 19.36 -13.83
CA GLY A 152 -4.92 20.77 -13.73
C GLY A 152 -4.76 21.29 -12.29
N LYS A 153 -4.82 20.40 -11.28
CA LYS A 153 -4.64 20.74 -9.86
C LYS A 153 -3.17 20.63 -9.43
N THR A 154 -2.27 21.26 -10.21
CA THR A 154 -0.82 21.19 -9.99
C THR A 154 -0.39 21.67 -8.61
N LYS A 155 -1.13 22.62 -8.00
CA LYS A 155 -0.84 23.12 -6.65
C LYS A 155 -1.03 22.04 -5.57
N GLU A 156 -2.13 21.29 -5.66
CA GLU A 156 -2.45 20.20 -4.72
C GLU A 156 -1.48 19.03 -4.92
N ALA A 157 -1.19 18.68 -6.18
CA ALA A 157 -0.20 17.66 -6.53
C ALA A 157 1.18 17.97 -5.92
N ALA A 158 1.64 19.22 -6.05
CA ALA A 158 2.91 19.66 -5.49
C ALA A 158 2.93 19.59 -3.96
N GLU A 159 1.86 20.01 -3.28
CA GLU A 159 1.78 19.97 -1.81
C GLU A 159 1.80 18.54 -1.28
N ILE A 160 1.00 17.66 -1.87
CA ILE A 160 0.91 16.25 -1.48
C ILE A 160 2.24 15.52 -1.67
N LEU A 161 2.94 15.75 -2.78
CA LEU A 161 4.23 15.11 -3.03
C LEU A 161 5.33 15.65 -2.10
N GLN A 162 5.26 16.93 -1.71
CA GLN A 162 6.23 17.57 -0.80
C GLN A 162 6.07 17.15 0.66
N GLU A 163 4.89 16.68 1.09
CA GLU A 163 4.70 16.12 2.44
C GLU A 163 5.57 14.88 2.68
N LEU A 164 5.96 14.18 1.61
CA LEU A 164 6.84 13.01 1.69
C LEU A 164 8.31 13.42 1.72
N GLN A 165 8.97 13.15 2.84
CA GLN A 165 10.42 13.28 2.99
C GLN A 165 11.12 11.97 2.60
N VAL A 166 11.10 11.65 1.31
CA VAL A 166 11.68 10.40 0.76
C VAL A 166 13.17 10.24 1.04
N GLU A 167 13.88 11.35 1.30
CA GLU A 167 15.29 11.36 1.69
C GLU A 167 15.54 10.62 3.03
N THR A 168 14.53 10.54 3.89
CA THR A 168 14.62 9.88 5.20
C THR A 168 14.33 8.38 5.14
N TYR A 169 13.81 7.88 4.02
CA TYR A 169 13.32 6.49 3.93
C TYR A 169 14.51 5.54 3.83
N GLY A 170 14.76 4.76 4.87
CA GLY A 170 15.93 3.88 4.93
C GLY A 170 15.90 2.74 3.92
N THR A 171 14.69 2.28 3.57
CA THR A 171 14.48 1.07 2.75
C THR A 171 14.31 1.35 1.26
N MET A 172 14.15 2.62 0.87
CA MET A 172 13.90 3.03 -0.50
C MET A 172 15.20 3.10 -1.30
N ASP A 173 15.17 2.63 -2.55
CA ASP A 173 16.34 2.62 -3.41
C ASP A 173 16.83 4.05 -3.74
N ARG A 174 18.14 4.22 -3.89
CA ARG A 174 18.75 5.53 -4.16
C ARG A 174 18.24 6.15 -5.45
N ARG A 175 18.05 5.34 -6.50
CA ARG A 175 17.52 5.79 -7.78
C ARG A 175 16.07 6.23 -7.64
N GLU A 176 15.24 5.44 -6.97
CA GLU A 176 13.84 5.78 -6.72
C GLU A 176 13.73 7.09 -5.93
N LYS A 177 14.55 7.28 -4.89
CA LYS A 177 14.60 8.54 -4.12
C LYS A 177 14.91 9.73 -5.02
N LEU A 178 15.88 9.58 -5.91
CA LEU A 178 16.28 10.64 -6.83
C LEU A 178 15.13 11.00 -7.79
N GLU A 179 14.46 10.00 -8.36
CA GLU A 179 13.29 10.21 -9.21
C GLU A 179 12.18 10.98 -8.48
N PHE A 180 11.93 10.67 -7.21
CA PHE A 180 10.96 11.43 -6.39
C PHE A 180 11.40 12.88 -6.14
N LEU A 181 12.67 13.13 -5.83
CA LEU A 181 13.18 14.49 -5.60
C LEU A 181 13.11 15.34 -6.87
N LEU A 182 13.43 14.76 -8.02
CA LEU A 182 13.32 15.44 -9.32
C LEU A 182 11.86 15.76 -9.65
N GLU A 183 10.94 14.82 -9.38
CA GLU A 183 9.50 15.04 -9.58
C GLU A 183 8.97 16.17 -8.69
N GLN A 184 9.38 16.21 -7.42
CA GLN A 184 9.06 17.32 -6.51
C GLN A 184 9.59 18.65 -7.04
N MET A 185 10.82 18.70 -7.60
CA MET A 185 11.35 19.91 -8.22
C MET A 185 10.53 20.36 -9.42
N ARG A 186 10.15 19.42 -10.30
CA ARG A 186 9.33 19.71 -11.49
C ARG A 186 7.98 20.34 -11.09
N LEU A 187 7.29 19.75 -10.11
CA LEU A 187 6.02 20.28 -9.62
C LEU A 187 6.18 21.62 -8.88
N CYS A 188 7.28 21.84 -8.14
CA CYS A 188 7.59 23.14 -7.54
C CYS A 188 7.80 24.23 -8.59
N LEU A 189 8.52 23.92 -9.68
CA LEU A 189 8.74 24.84 -10.79
C LEU A 189 7.43 25.18 -11.49
N ALA A 190 6.57 24.19 -11.72
CA ALA A 190 5.23 24.42 -12.29
C ALA A 190 4.36 25.32 -11.38
N LYS A 191 4.56 25.29 -10.06
CA LYS A 191 3.92 26.20 -9.09
C LYS A 191 4.58 27.59 -9.01
N ASN A 192 5.71 27.82 -9.70
CA ASN A 192 6.59 28.99 -9.55
C ASN A 192 7.17 29.15 -8.13
N ASP A 193 7.34 28.06 -7.38
CA ASP A 193 7.99 28.07 -6.06
C ASP A 193 9.50 27.81 -6.19
N TYR A 194 10.22 28.87 -6.55
CA TYR A 194 11.67 28.82 -6.76
C TYR A 194 12.45 28.58 -5.47
N ILE A 195 11.94 29.06 -4.33
CA ILE A 195 12.59 28.90 -3.02
C ILE A 195 12.60 27.42 -2.63
N ARG A 196 11.44 26.74 -2.72
CA ARG A 196 11.37 25.29 -2.41
C ARG A 196 12.18 24.47 -3.41
N THR A 197 12.17 24.85 -4.69
CA THR A 197 12.99 24.19 -5.72
C THR A 197 14.48 24.23 -5.35
N GLN A 198 14.99 25.38 -4.90
CA GLN A 198 16.39 25.51 -4.44
C GLN A 198 16.68 24.66 -3.21
N ILE A 199 15.73 24.54 -2.28
CA ILE A 199 15.88 23.68 -1.09
C ILE A 199 15.97 22.21 -1.49
N ILE A 200 15.11 21.74 -2.41
CA ILE A 200 15.12 20.35 -2.88
C ILE A 200 16.39 20.05 -3.67
N SER A 201 16.86 20.98 -4.50
CA SER A 201 18.11 20.85 -5.26
C SER A 201 19.31 20.55 -4.35
N LYS A 202 19.39 21.16 -3.16
CA LYS A 202 20.46 20.89 -2.18
C LYS A 202 20.40 19.49 -1.57
N LYS A 203 19.25 18.82 -1.62
CA LYS A 203 19.07 17.44 -1.12
C LYS A 203 19.56 16.39 -2.12
N ILE A 204 19.73 16.77 -3.39
CA ILE A 204 20.18 15.87 -4.44
C ILE A 204 21.71 15.78 -4.40
N ASN A 205 22.24 14.57 -4.24
CA ASN A 205 23.68 14.35 -4.30
C ASN A 205 24.13 14.17 -5.75
N ILE A 206 24.96 15.08 -6.25
CA ILE A 206 25.43 15.11 -7.64
C ILE A 206 26.20 13.83 -8.02
N LYS A 207 26.86 13.19 -7.05
CA LYS A 207 27.56 11.91 -7.24
C LYS A 207 26.63 10.77 -7.67
N ALA A 208 25.34 10.87 -7.38
CA ALA A 208 24.36 9.86 -7.80
C ALA A 208 24.13 9.83 -9.31
N PHE A 209 24.55 10.88 -10.04
CA PHE A 209 24.46 10.95 -11.50
C PHE A 209 25.74 10.50 -12.22
N GLU A 210 26.83 10.24 -11.50
CA GLU A 210 28.10 9.78 -12.08
C GLU A 210 28.13 8.26 -12.30
N ASP A 211 27.23 7.51 -11.65
CA ASP A 211 27.07 6.06 -11.86
C ASP A 211 26.25 5.79 -13.14
N GLU A 212 26.84 5.15 -14.16
CA GLU A 212 26.22 4.84 -15.47
C GLU A 212 24.91 4.02 -15.39
N SER A 213 24.60 3.40 -14.25
CA SER A 213 23.36 2.64 -13.99
C SER A 213 22.13 3.53 -13.67
N SER A 214 22.33 4.85 -13.53
CA SER A 214 21.33 5.83 -13.09
C SER A 214 20.62 6.57 -14.22
N HIS A 215 20.75 6.15 -15.49
CA HIS A 215 19.98 6.74 -16.59
C HIS A 215 18.47 6.57 -16.37
N VAL A 216 17.83 7.64 -15.90
CA VAL A 216 16.38 7.79 -15.86
C VAL A 216 15.94 8.20 -17.26
N SER A 217 15.36 7.26 -18.00
CA SER A 217 14.72 7.54 -19.28
C SER A 217 13.43 8.31 -19.03
N PHE A 218 13.50 9.64 -19.14
CA PHE A 218 12.34 10.50 -19.22
C PHE A 218 11.68 10.28 -20.58
N GLN A 219 10.42 9.83 -20.60
CA GLN A 219 9.57 9.98 -21.77
C GLN A 219 8.78 11.28 -21.61
N PRO A 220 9.02 12.30 -22.44
CA PRO A 220 8.16 13.48 -22.46
C PRO A 220 6.79 13.07 -23.00
N THR A 221 5.74 13.47 -22.30
CA THR A 221 4.37 13.48 -22.83
C THR A 221 4.16 14.69 -23.72
#